data_AF-A0A453NEB7-F1
#
_entry.id   AF-A0A453NEB7-F1
#
_cell.length_a   1.000
_cell.length_b   1.000
_cell.length_c   1.000
_cell.angle_alpha   90.00
_cell.angle_beta   90.00
_cell.angle_gamma   90.00
#
_symmetry.space_group_name_H-M   'P 1'
#
loop_
_entity.id
_entity.type
_entity.pdbx_description
1 polymer ?
#
loop_
_entity_poly.entity_id
_entity_poly.type
_entity_poly.pdbx_seq_one_letter_code
_entity_poly.pdbx_strand_id
1 'polypeptide(L)'
;SSKSKIPVWPFLVLSCIGGAYALIPYFVLWKPPPPAIDEDEIGQWPLKFLESKLTAGVIFAVGLGLIIFAGKAGGDDWREFFQYFRESKFIHVTCIDFTLLSTFSPFWVYNDMTSRRW
;
A
#
# COMPACT_ATOMS: atom_id res chain seq x y z
N SER A 1 4.34 1.42 -31.94
CA SER A 1 3.13 0.72 -31.46
C SER A 1 2.80 1.27 -30.08
N SER A 2 1.77 2.11 -29.96
CA SER A 2 1.37 2.71 -28.68
C SER A 2 0.77 1.60 -27.80
N LYS A 3 1.58 1.07 -26.88
CA LYS A 3 1.07 0.15 -25.85
C LYS A 3 -0.01 0.90 -25.07
N SER A 4 -1.28 0.57 -25.24
CA SER A 4 -2.36 1.14 -24.43
C SER A 4 -2.11 0.76 -22.98
N LYS A 5 -1.62 1.72 -22.19
CA LYS A 5 -1.42 1.58 -20.75
C LYS A 5 -2.82 1.55 -20.12
N ILE A 6 -3.18 0.43 -19.50
CA ILE A 6 -4.42 0.37 -18.71
C ILE A 6 -4.26 1.39 -17.59
N PRO A 7 -5.16 2.38 -17.44
CA PRO A 7 -5.03 3.40 -16.41
C PRO A 7 -5.20 2.77 -15.03
N VAL A 8 -4.31 3.09 -14.08
CA VAL A 8 -4.36 2.59 -12.70
C VAL A 8 -5.44 3.29 -11.86
N TRP A 9 -5.78 4.54 -12.20
CA TRP A 9 -6.63 5.40 -11.37
C TRP A 9 -8.01 4.81 -11.05
N PRO A 10 -8.72 4.08 -11.93
CA PRO A 10 -10.03 3.51 -11.58
C PRO A 10 -9.91 2.44 -10.49
N PHE A 11 -8.89 1.59 -10.59
CA PHE A 11 -8.61 0.55 -9.61
C PHE A 11 -8.14 1.14 -8.28
N LEU A 12 -7.37 2.23 -8.32
CA LEU A 12 -6.95 2.98 -7.14
C LEU A 12 -8.16 3.58 -6.40
N VAL A 13 -9.06 4.28 -7.10
CA VAL A 13 -10.25 4.87 -6.48
C VAL A 13 -11.17 3.78 -5.90
N LEU A 14 -11.37 2.69 -6.63
CA LEU A 14 -12.15 1.55 -6.14
C LEU A 14 -11.51 0.89 -4.91
N SER A 15 -10.18 0.89 -4.80
CA SER A 15 -9.47 0.33 -3.64
C SER A 15 -9.69 1.08 -2.34
N CYS A 16 -10.10 2.35 -2.40
CA CYS A 16 -10.49 3.09 -1.19
C CYS A 16 -11.72 2.48 -0.50
N ILE A 17 -12.51 1.67 -1.22
CA ILE A 17 -13.72 1.01 -0.71
C ILE A 17 -13.53 -0.52 -0.70
N GLY A 18 -13.06 -1.09 -1.81
CA GLY A 18 -12.91 -2.53 -2.01
C GLY A 18 -11.53 -3.07 -1.67
N GLY A 19 -10.63 -2.25 -1.13
CA GLY A 19 -9.31 -2.67 -0.67
C GLY A 19 -8.44 -3.31 -1.75
N ALA A 20 -7.66 -4.32 -1.34
CA ALA A 20 -6.74 -5.03 -2.23
C ALA A 20 -7.48 -5.73 -3.38
N TYR A 21 -8.73 -6.15 -3.16
CA TYR A 21 -9.55 -6.83 -4.15
C TYR A 21 -9.82 -5.97 -5.39
N ALA A 22 -9.86 -4.65 -5.26
CA ALA A 22 -9.99 -3.75 -6.39
C ALA A 22 -8.67 -3.56 -7.16
N LEU A 23 -7.52 -3.75 -6.50
CA LEU A 23 -6.18 -3.60 -7.11
C LEU A 23 -5.69 -4.89 -7.77
N ILE A 24 -6.04 -6.06 -7.24
CA ILE A 24 -5.59 -7.36 -7.77
C ILE A 24 -5.90 -7.52 -9.29
N PRO A 25 -7.10 -7.17 -9.81
CA PRO A 25 -7.36 -7.24 -11.24
C PRO A 25 -6.42 -6.37 -12.07
N TYR A 26 -6.06 -5.18 -11.60
CA TYR A 26 -5.07 -4.35 -12.26
C TYR A 26 -3.70 -5.03 -12.28
N PHE A 27 -3.29 -5.65 -11.19
CA PHE A 27 -2.00 -6.35 -11.09
C PHE A 27 -1.88 -7.52 -12.07
N VAL A 28 -2.97 -8.27 -12.28
CA VAL A 28 -3.00 -9.36 -13.27
C VAL A 28 -2.88 -8.85 -14.71
N LEU A 29 -3.49 -7.70 -15.00
CA LEU A 29 -3.50 -7.09 -16.33
C LEU A 29 -2.27 -6.21 -16.60
N TRP A 30 -1.53 -5.86 -15.53
CA TRP A 30 -0.40 -4.98 -15.59
C TRP A 30 0.77 -5.63 -16.35
N LYS A 31 1.36 -4.85 -17.26
CA LYS A 31 2.58 -5.22 -17.98
C LYS A 31 3.70 -4.30 -17.50
N PRO A 32 4.91 -4.83 -17.22
CA PRO A 32 6.00 -4.03 -16.71
C PRO A 32 6.31 -2.84 -17.64
N PRO A 33 6.64 -1.65 -17.10
CA PRO A 33 6.80 -0.46 -17.90
C PRO A 33 8.08 -0.53 -18.77
N PRO A 34 8.11 0.14 -19.95
CA PRO A 34 9.34 0.43 -20.69
C PRO A 34 10.25 1.41 -19.91
N PRO A 35 11.50 1.65 -20.34
CA PRO A 35 12.62 1.95 -19.44
C PRO A 35 12.54 3.33 -18.76
N ALA A 36 13.22 3.39 -17.61
CA ALA A 36 13.64 4.52 -16.77
C ALA A 36 12.82 5.81 -16.87
N ILE A 37 12.08 6.10 -15.80
CA ILE A 37 11.47 7.39 -15.52
C ILE A 37 12.60 8.43 -15.44
N ASP A 38 12.42 9.57 -16.11
CA ASP A 38 13.42 10.63 -16.18
C ASP A 38 13.51 11.35 -14.81
N GLU A 39 14.71 11.70 -14.35
CA GLU A 39 14.93 12.16 -12.95
C GLU A 39 14.17 13.47 -12.62
N ASP A 40 13.86 14.26 -13.64
CA ASP A 40 13.07 15.47 -13.56
C ASP A 40 11.57 15.21 -13.27
N GLU A 41 11.04 14.04 -13.62
CA GLU A 41 9.65 13.65 -13.28
C GLU A 41 9.53 13.25 -11.79
N ILE A 42 10.56 12.66 -11.20
CA ILE A 42 10.58 12.25 -9.78
C ILE A 42 10.60 13.48 -8.85
N GLY A 43 11.24 14.57 -9.28
CA GLY A 43 11.31 15.83 -8.54
C GLY A 43 10.01 16.62 -8.46
N GLN A 44 8.95 16.21 -9.16
CA GLN A 44 7.68 16.94 -9.22
C GLN A 44 6.81 16.69 -7.99
N TRP A 45 5.95 17.66 -7.68
CA TRP A 45 4.89 17.46 -6.69
C TRP A 45 3.79 16.57 -7.30
N PRO A 46 3.24 15.56 -6.60
CA PRO A 46 3.39 15.28 -5.16
C PRO A 46 4.51 14.29 -4.78
N LEU A 47 5.20 13.67 -5.74
CA LEU A 47 6.24 12.65 -5.51
C LEU A 47 7.35 13.13 -4.58
N LYS A 48 7.87 14.34 -4.81
CA LYS A 48 8.90 14.96 -3.95
C LYS A 48 8.50 15.08 -2.47
N PHE A 49 7.22 15.30 -2.20
CA PHE A 49 6.71 15.37 -0.83
C PHE A 49 6.63 13.97 -0.19
N LEU A 50 6.10 13.00 -0.94
CA LEU A 50 5.96 11.61 -0.48
C LEU A 50 7.33 10.95 -0.24
N GLU A 51 8.31 11.23 -1.09
CA GLU A 51 9.68 10.70 -1.00
C GLU A 51 10.58 11.50 -0.06
N SER A 52 10.05 12.54 0.59
CA SER A 52 10.84 13.32 1.54
C SER A 52 11.24 12.48 2.76
N LYS A 53 12.48 12.67 3.24
CA LYS A 53 12.97 12.01 4.46
C LYS A 53 12.10 12.31 5.68
N LEU A 54 11.46 13.49 5.70
CA LEU A 54 10.53 13.86 6.76
C LEU A 54 9.28 12.98 6.71
N THR A 55 8.65 12.84 5.54
CA THR A 55 7.47 11.98 5.35
C THR A 55 7.78 10.54 5.72
N ALA A 56 8.92 10.01 5.26
CA ALA A 56 9.38 8.67 5.63
C ALA A 56 9.56 8.52 7.15
N GLY A 57 10.22 9.49 7.80
CA GLY A 57 10.43 9.48 9.25
C GLY A 57 9.13 9.57 10.05
N VAL A 58 8.18 10.41 9.62
CA VAL A 58 6.86 10.55 10.27
C VAL A 58 6.05 9.27 10.12
N ILE A 59 5.96 8.69 8.91
CA ILE A 59 5.22 7.44 8.67
C ILE A 59 5.83 6.30 9.49
N PHE A 60 7.16 6.21 9.53
CA PHE A 60 7.86 5.22 10.34
C PHE A 60 7.55 5.38 11.84
N ALA A 61 7.62 6.60 12.37
CA ALA A 61 7.33 6.87 13.78
C ALA A 61 5.88 6.55 14.15
N VAL A 62 4.92 6.91 13.28
CA VAL A 62 3.49 6.57 13.47
C VAL A 62 3.29 5.06 13.43
N GLY A 63 3.85 4.36 12.43
CA GLY A 63 3.75 2.91 12.32
C GLY A 63 4.33 2.19 13.55
N LEU A 64 5.52 2.62 14.00
CA LEU A 64 6.14 2.09 15.21
C LEU A 64 5.29 2.38 16.45
N GLY A 65 4.73 3.58 16.56
CA GLY A 65 3.81 3.95 17.64
C GLY A 65 2.57 3.05 17.71
N LEU A 66 1.97 2.74 16.55
CA LEU A 66 0.82 1.83 16.45
C LEU A 66 1.20 0.39 16.88
N ILE A 67 2.38 -0.10 16.49
CA ILE A 67 2.87 -1.43 16.89
C ILE A 67 3.09 -1.48 18.40
N ILE A 68 3.73 -0.46 18.98
CA ILE A 68 3.94 -0.38 20.43
C ILE A 68 2.60 -0.30 21.16
N PHE A 69 1.66 0.49 20.65
CA PHE A 69 0.32 0.60 21.22
C PHE A 69 -0.41 -0.75 21.22
N ALA A 70 -0.40 -1.46 20.09
CA ALA A 70 -0.99 -2.79 19.99
C ALA A 70 -0.30 -3.80 20.94
N GLY A 71 1.04 -3.77 21.03
CA GLY A 71 1.80 -4.65 21.94
C GLY A 71 1.55 -4.38 23.42
N LYS A 72 1.09 -3.18 23.79
CA LYS A 72 0.68 -2.84 25.16
C LYS A 72 -0.77 -3.21 25.48
N ALA A 73 -1.56 -3.61 24.48
CA ALA A 73 -2.95 -4.00 24.70
C ALA A 73 -3.05 -5.27 25.55
N GLY A 74 -4.04 -5.32 26.44
CA GLY A 74 -4.26 -6.42 27.36
C GLY A 74 -4.90 -7.64 26.68
N GLY A 75 -4.93 -8.78 27.39
CA GLY A 75 -5.55 -10.00 26.86
C GLY A 75 -7.05 -9.86 26.57
N ASP A 76 -7.76 -9.03 27.32
CA ASP A 76 -9.17 -8.74 27.09
C ASP A 76 -9.39 -7.92 25.82
N ASP A 77 -8.55 -6.90 25.56
CA ASP A 77 -8.60 -6.08 24.34
C ASP A 77 -8.36 -6.95 23.09
N TRP A 78 -7.39 -7.85 23.15
CA TRP A 78 -7.12 -8.80 22.06
C TRP A 78 -8.28 -9.76 21.84
N ARG A 79 -8.93 -10.24 22.91
CA ARG A 79 -10.11 -11.10 22.80
C ARG A 79 -11.28 -10.37 22.12
N GLU A 80 -11.52 -9.12 22.50
CA GLU A 80 -12.53 -8.27 21.88
C GLU A 80 -12.22 -8.03 20.39
N PHE A 81 -10.95 -7.72 20.07
CA PHE A 81 -10.51 -7.62 18.68
C PHE A 81 -10.78 -8.90 17.88
N PHE A 82 -10.43 -10.08 18.41
CA PHE A 82 -10.69 -11.35 17.72
C PHE A 82 -12.18 -11.64 17.55
N GLN A 83 -13.01 -11.25 18.51
CA GLN A 83 -14.46 -11.32 18.39
C GLN A 83 -14.95 -10.45 17.24
N TYR A 84 -14.52 -9.18 17.20
CA TYR A 84 -14.87 -8.27 16.11
C TYR A 84 -14.33 -8.73 14.75
N PHE A 85 -13.10 -9.24 14.71
CA PHE A 85 -12.51 -9.78 13.49
C PHE A 85 -13.32 -10.97 12.93
N ARG A 86 -14.00 -11.74 13.78
CA ARG A 86 -14.84 -12.86 13.35
C ARG A 86 -16.27 -12.45 13.03
N GLU A 87 -16.85 -11.54 13.80
CA GLU A 87 -18.28 -11.20 13.73
C GLU A 87 -18.55 -10.02 12.79
N SER A 88 -17.63 -9.05 12.71
CA SER A 88 -17.77 -7.88 11.84
C SER A 88 -17.12 -8.14 10.49
N LYS A 89 -17.94 -8.25 9.44
CA LYS A 89 -17.47 -8.37 8.04
C LYS A 89 -16.57 -7.22 7.64
N PHE A 90 -16.84 -6.01 8.13
CA PHE A 90 -16.03 -4.83 7.83
C PHE A 90 -14.62 -4.98 8.39
N ILE A 91 -14.50 -5.24 9.70
CA ILE A 91 -13.19 -5.39 10.38
C ILE A 91 -12.42 -6.57 9.78
N HIS A 92 -13.11 -7.69 9.52
CA HIS A 92 -12.51 -8.85 8.89
C HIS A 92 -11.87 -8.53 7.54
N VAL A 93 -12.63 -7.90 6.64
CA VAL A 93 -12.17 -7.55 5.29
C VAL A 93 -11.05 -6.53 5.34
N THR A 94 -11.16 -5.48 6.16
CA THR A 94 -10.11 -4.46 6.30
C THR A 94 -8.80 -5.04 6.83
N CYS A 95 -8.85 -5.99 7.77
CA CYS A 95 -7.66 -6.68 8.24
C CYS A 95 -7.03 -7.54 7.15
N ILE A 96 -7.82 -8.28 6.37
CA ILE A 96 -7.30 -9.05 5.22
C ILE A 96 -6.68 -8.11 4.19
N ASP A 97 -7.34 -7.00 3.87
CA ASP A 97 -6.81 -5.99 2.95
C ASP A 97 -5.46 -5.44 3.44
N PHE A 98 -5.37 -5.08 4.72
CA PHE A 98 -4.13 -4.61 5.33
C PHE A 98 -3.02 -5.66 5.22
N THR A 99 -3.31 -6.93 5.53
CA THR A 99 -2.33 -8.02 5.42
C THR A 99 -1.89 -8.24 3.97
N LEU A 100 -2.82 -8.24 3.02
CA LEU A 100 -2.51 -8.40 1.59
C LEU A 100 -1.64 -7.25 1.08
N LEU A 101 -2.05 -6.01 1.30
CA LEU A 101 -1.29 -4.83 0.85
C LEU A 101 0.11 -4.79 1.50
N SER A 102 0.20 -5.11 2.79
CA SER A 102 1.50 -5.19 3.49
C SER A 102 2.40 -6.27 2.89
N THR A 103 1.84 -7.45 2.60
CA THR A 103 2.59 -8.57 2.01
C THR A 103 3.03 -8.28 0.57
N PHE A 104 2.24 -7.52 -0.20
CA PHE A 104 2.61 -7.09 -1.55
C PHE A 104 3.56 -5.89 -1.58
N SER A 105 3.71 -5.14 -0.48
CA SER A 105 4.55 -3.94 -0.46
C SER A 105 6.01 -4.17 -0.89
N PRO A 106 6.72 -5.26 -0.51
CA PRO A 106 8.11 -5.46 -0.93
C PRO A 106 8.25 -5.65 -2.43
N PHE A 107 7.27 -6.31 -3.08
CA PHE A 107 7.25 -6.48 -4.53
C PHE A 107 7.19 -5.12 -5.24
N TRP A 108 6.31 -4.22 -4.79
CA TRP A 108 6.17 -2.89 -5.38
C TRP A 108 7.38 -2.00 -5.15
N VAL A 109 7.96 -2.04 -3.95
CA VAL A 109 9.20 -1.33 -3.64
C VAL A 109 10.34 -1.83 -4.52
N TYR A 110 10.48 -3.15 -4.71
CA TYR A 110 11.48 -3.72 -5.60
C TYR A 110 11.26 -3.31 -7.07
N ASN A 111 10.03 -3.36 -7.56
CA ASN A 111 9.70 -2.93 -8.90
C ASN A 111 10.00 -1.43 -9.13
N ASP A 112 9.70 -0.58 -8.14
CA ASP A 112 10.04 0.85 -8.19
C ASP A 112 11.56 1.07 -8.23
N MET A 113 12.33 0.44 -7.33
CA MET A 113 13.79 0.52 -7.30
C MET A 113 14.42 0.09 -8.63
N THR A 114 13.98 -1.04 -9.19
CA THR A 114 14.49 -1.53 -10.49
C THR A 114 14.13 -0.62 -11.66
N SER A 115 12.93 -0.02 -11.65
CA SER A 115 12.53 0.96 -12.67
C SER A 115 13.37 2.24 -12.64
N ARG A 116 13.83 2.63 -11.45
CA ARG A 116 14.65 3.84 -11.20
C ARG A 116 16.15 3.57 -11.21
N ARG A 117 16.57 2.32 -11.41
CA ARG A 117 17.97 1.89 -11.39
C ARG A 117 18.70 2.24 -10.08
N TRP A 118 17.99 2.19 -8.96
CA TRP A 118 18.59 2.24 -7.62
C TRP A 118 19.40 0.97 -7.31
#